data_AF-A0AAD6BC58-F1
#
_entry.id   AF-A0AAD6BC58-F1
#
_cell.length_a   1.000
_cell.length_b   1.000
_cell.length_c   1.000
_cell.angle_alpha   90.00
_cell.angle_beta   90.00
_cell.angle_gamma   90.00
#
_symmetry.space_group_name_H-M   'P 1'
#
loop_
_entity.id
_entity.type
_entity.pdbx_description
1 polymer ?
#
loop_
_entity_poly.entity_id
_entity_poly.type
_entity_poly.pdbx_seq_one_letter_code
_entity_poly.pdbx_strand_id
1 'polypeptide(L)'
;MKALHRARCTLICLQHKPCLWHCRVTDGNVDGDSSQSEEKLELFSSEPHQILDLVTEFTDQVLLLTRISNWVDEPLKELMQDIETNSRKMGEDDEKLTLQLDEMKDRIASDQKRAATLKRKVQLHDSLKTEDHDTMSDALGVKISEVLRCCVDSRLTYLSTLEKLSSVEYRIYLMFQFLESIPKGSLETLRLIKDNDRSSRLREEQLKLEREKHLEMLKKCKQRSMDEPKKKTGRKLRPRCFPVEQKITVSEENNIPAEEELHAFLFTTEDDE
;
A
#
# COMPACT_ATOMS: atom_id res chain seq x y z
N MET A 1 -60.27 25.54 -21.93
CA MET A 1 -60.32 26.84 -21.23
C MET A 1 -61.26 26.74 -20.04
N LYS A 2 -60.85 27.33 -18.90
CA LYS A 2 -61.58 27.54 -17.63
C LYS A 2 -61.82 26.32 -16.72
N ALA A 3 -61.15 26.38 -15.55
CA ALA A 3 -61.75 26.47 -14.20
C ALA A 3 -61.20 25.48 -13.15
N LEU A 4 -60.88 26.06 -11.96
CA LEU A 4 -60.94 25.51 -10.59
C LEU A 4 -59.85 24.54 -10.07
N HIS A 5 -58.93 25.05 -9.25
CA HIS A 5 -58.93 24.89 -7.76
C HIS A 5 -57.74 25.68 -7.17
N ARG A 6 -57.95 26.82 -6.50
CA ARG A 6 -58.13 26.99 -5.04
C ARG A 6 -57.04 26.31 -4.19
N ALA A 7 -56.08 27.11 -3.70
CA ALA A 7 -55.70 27.21 -2.28
C ALA A 7 -54.35 27.94 -2.15
N ARG A 8 -54.38 29.19 -1.69
CA ARG A 8 -53.30 29.75 -0.86
C ARG A 8 -53.87 30.83 0.04
N CYS A 9 -54.26 30.37 1.22
CA CYS A 9 -54.65 31.17 2.36
C CYS A 9 -53.39 31.68 3.07
N THR A 10 -53.41 32.97 3.39
CA THR A 10 -53.04 33.58 4.68
C THR A 10 -51.70 33.24 5.34
N LEU A 11 -50.76 34.19 5.27
CA LEU A 11 -49.81 34.58 6.33
C LEU A 11 -49.21 35.96 5.94
N ILE A 12 -49.05 37.01 6.74
CA ILE A 12 -49.42 37.42 8.10
C ILE A 12 -49.33 38.97 8.07
N CYS A 13 -50.35 39.66 8.55
CA CYS A 13 -50.25 41.05 9.00
C CYS A 13 -49.57 41.07 10.37
N LEU A 14 -48.72 42.06 10.66
CA LEU A 14 -48.57 42.65 12.01
C LEU A 14 -47.74 43.94 11.92
N GLN A 15 -48.34 44.97 11.33
CA GLN A 15 -47.98 46.36 11.58
C GLN A 15 -49.28 47.13 11.78
N HIS A 16 -49.79 47.09 13.01
CA HIS A 16 -50.91 47.92 13.43
C HIS A 16 -50.46 48.81 14.58
N LYS A 17 -50.30 50.10 14.26
CA LYS A 17 -50.31 51.19 15.22
C LYS A 17 -51.74 51.32 15.78
N PRO A 18 -51.95 51.61 17.07
CA PRO A 18 -53.24 52.06 17.55
C PRO A 18 -53.35 53.58 17.36
N CYS A 19 -54.08 54.01 16.34
CA CYS A 19 -54.55 55.38 16.22
C CYS A 19 -55.82 55.53 17.04
N LEU A 20 -55.71 56.23 18.18
CA LEU A 20 -56.84 56.74 18.94
C LEU A 20 -57.60 57.82 18.13
N TRP A 21 -58.93 57.86 18.31
CA TRP A 21 -59.91 58.82 17.80
C TRP A 21 -60.29 58.72 16.31
N HIS A 22 -61.46 58.10 16.05
CA HIS A 22 -62.27 58.39 14.87
C HIS A 22 -63.60 58.96 15.32
N CYS A 23 -63.75 60.27 15.13
CA CYS A 23 -65.02 60.97 15.22
C CYS A 23 -65.80 60.69 13.93
N ARG A 24 -67.04 60.23 14.07
CA ARG A 24 -67.98 59.90 13.01
C ARG A 24 -68.50 61.17 12.35
N VAL A 25 -68.48 61.26 11.02
CA VAL A 25 -69.33 62.18 10.24
C VAL A 25 -70.16 61.33 9.30
N THR A 26 -71.46 61.27 9.56
CA THR A 26 -72.47 60.74 8.63
C THR A 26 -73.10 61.93 7.91
N ASP A 27 -72.83 62.05 6.62
CA ASP A 27 -73.58 62.91 5.70
C ASP A 27 -75.03 62.42 5.62
N GLY A 28 -75.97 63.32 5.90
CA GLY A 28 -77.39 63.14 5.68
C GLY A 28 -77.97 64.42 5.13
N ASN A 29 -78.00 64.55 3.81
CA ASN A 29 -78.70 65.60 3.09
C ASN A 29 -80.11 65.11 2.76
N VAL A 30 -81.14 65.70 3.38
CA VAL A 30 -82.53 65.69 2.87
C VAL A 30 -83.17 67.04 3.23
N ASP A 31 -83.41 67.84 2.18
CA ASP A 31 -84.17 69.09 2.20
C ASP A 31 -85.65 68.87 2.57
N GLY A 32 -86.25 69.78 3.33
CA GLY A 32 -87.71 69.80 3.55
C GLY A 32 -88.21 70.61 4.75
N ASP A 33 -88.28 71.93 4.55
CA ASP A 33 -88.93 73.00 5.32
C ASP A 33 -90.10 72.61 6.28
N SER A 34 -89.98 72.93 7.59
CA SER A 34 -91.12 73.31 8.44
C SER A 34 -90.71 73.86 9.82
N SER A 35 -90.94 75.17 10.00
CA SER A 35 -91.36 75.89 11.22
C SER A 35 -90.88 75.48 12.63
N GLN A 36 -90.26 76.45 13.31
CA GLN A 36 -90.42 76.82 14.72
C GLN A 36 -90.53 75.71 15.78
N SER A 37 -89.49 75.56 16.59
CA SER A 37 -89.59 75.79 18.05
C SER A 37 -88.20 75.66 18.66
N GLU A 38 -87.90 76.55 19.61
CA GLU A 38 -86.79 76.39 20.54
C GLU A 38 -86.96 75.07 21.27
N GLU A 39 -86.25 74.04 20.80
CA GLU A 39 -86.10 72.79 21.54
C GLU A 39 -85.12 73.07 22.69
N LYS A 40 -85.71 73.58 23.77
CA LYS A 40 -85.25 73.53 25.15
C LYS A 40 -84.10 72.52 25.30
N LEU A 41 -82.86 73.01 25.42
CA LEU A 41 -81.82 72.22 26.08
C LEU A 41 -82.36 71.94 27.47
N GLU A 42 -82.85 70.71 27.67
CA GLU A 42 -83.14 70.22 29.00
C GLU A 42 -81.84 70.31 29.79
N LEU A 43 -81.78 71.32 30.65
CA LEU A 43 -80.77 71.46 31.67
C LEU A 43 -80.70 70.12 32.41
N PHE A 44 -79.66 69.34 32.10
CA PHE A 44 -79.29 68.21 32.92
C PHE A 44 -79.13 68.74 34.34
N SER A 45 -79.94 68.18 35.23
CA SER A 45 -80.02 68.36 36.68
C SER A 45 -80.69 69.63 37.21
N SER A 46 -81.81 69.42 37.89
CA SER A 46 -82.48 70.40 38.75
C SER A 46 -81.97 70.36 40.20
N GLU A 47 -81.06 69.43 40.55
CA GLU A 47 -80.58 69.23 41.92
C GLU A 47 -79.07 68.84 41.96
N PRO A 48 -78.21 69.52 42.77
CA PRO A 48 -76.75 69.31 42.78
C PRO A 48 -76.30 67.86 43.06
N HIS A 49 -77.13 67.09 43.77
CA HIS A 49 -76.85 65.71 44.14
C HIS A 49 -76.84 64.75 42.93
N GLN A 50 -77.63 65.03 41.89
CA GLN A 50 -77.73 64.19 40.70
C GLN A 50 -76.44 64.19 39.86
N ILE A 51 -75.70 65.31 39.85
CA ILE A 51 -74.39 65.40 39.21
C ILE A 51 -73.35 64.62 40.02
N LEU A 52 -73.41 64.71 41.35
CA LEU A 52 -72.47 64.02 42.21
C LEU A 52 -72.58 62.50 42.05
N ASP A 53 -73.80 61.96 42.01
CA ASP A 53 -74.05 60.54 41.77
C ASP A 53 -73.50 60.08 40.42
N LEU A 54 -73.73 60.86 39.35
CA LEU A 54 -73.23 60.55 38.02
C LEU A 54 -71.69 60.59 37.95
N VAL A 55 -71.07 61.56 38.64
CA VAL A 55 -69.61 61.64 38.76
C VAL A 55 -69.07 60.47 39.57
N THR A 56 -69.74 60.06 40.65
CA THR A 56 -69.31 58.88 41.43
C THR A 56 -69.41 57.59 40.63
N GLU A 57 -70.49 57.38 39.87
CA GLU A 57 -70.63 56.21 39.00
C GLU A 57 -69.55 56.21 37.90
N PHE A 58 -69.29 57.36 37.29
CA PHE A 58 -68.23 57.49 36.30
C PHE A 58 -66.85 57.25 36.92
N THR A 59 -66.63 57.71 38.15
CA THR A 59 -65.37 57.48 38.88
C THR A 59 -65.18 55.99 39.18
N ASP A 60 -66.23 55.29 39.60
CA ASP A 60 -66.21 53.85 39.83
C ASP A 60 -65.92 53.07 38.55
N GLN A 61 -66.54 53.46 37.42
CA GLN A 61 -66.24 52.87 36.10
C GLN A 61 -64.79 53.06 35.68
N VAL A 62 -64.23 54.26 35.87
CA VAL A 62 -62.82 54.56 35.56
C VAL A 62 -61.87 53.75 36.46
N LEU A 63 -62.18 53.61 37.75
CA LEU A 63 -61.40 52.80 38.68
C LEU A 63 -61.44 51.30 38.32
N LEU A 64 -62.60 50.79 37.92
CA LEU A 64 -62.74 49.42 37.42
C LEU A 64 -61.93 49.19 36.14
N LEU A 65 -62.01 50.12 35.19
CA LEU A 65 -61.24 50.05 33.95
C LEU A 65 -59.73 50.06 34.23
N THR A 66 -59.28 50.90 35.17
CA THR A 66 -57.88 50.97 35.60
C THR A 66 -57.42 49.65 36.23
N ARG A 67 -58.26 49.04 37.08
CA ARG A 67 -57.97 47.74 37.69
C ARG A 67 -57.90 46.62 36.64
N ILE A 68 -58.81 46.61 35.67
CA ILE A 68 -58.81 45.62 34.58
C ILE A 68 -57.56 45.80 33.71
N SER A 69 -57.20 47.03 33.33
CA SER A 69 -55.97 47.31 32.58
C SER A 69 -54.75 46.79 33.31
N ASN A 70 -54.57 47.16 34.58
CA ASN A 70 -53.42 46.73 35.37
C ASN A 70 -53.38 45.20 35.56
N TRP A 71 -54.54 44.52 35.62
CA TRP A 71 -54.60 43.06 35.71
C TRP A 71 -54.21 42.37 34.40
N VAL A 72 -54.52 42.96 33.25
CA VAL A 72 -54.15 42.41 31.92
C VAL A 72 -52.72 42.77 31.51
N ASP A 73 -52.19 43.90 31.98
CA ASP A 73 -50.88 44.42 31.54
C ASP A 73 -49.72 43.48 31.86
N GLU A 74 -49.70 42.86 33.05
CA GLU A 74 -48.61 41.96 33.44
C GLU A 74 -48.59 40.64 32.66
N PRO A 75 -49.68 39.85 32.56
CA PRO A 75 -49.67 38.63 31.75
C PRO A 75 -49.46 38.92 30.26
N LEU A 76 -49.84 40.11 29.78
CA LEU A 76 -49.56 40.53 28.41
C LEU A 76 -48.05 40.71 28.17
N LYS A 77 -47.32 41.33 29.10
CA LYS A 77 -45.86 41.49 29.01
C LYS A 77 -45.14 40.15 29.05
N GLU A 78 -45.55 39.25 29.95
CA GLU A 78 -45.00 37.89 30.04
C GLU A 78 -45.19 37.15 28.71
N LEU A 79 -46.41 37.19 28.14
CA LEU A 79 -46.68 36.57 26.85
C LEU A 79 -45.83 37.17 25.72
N MET A 80 -45.65 38.49 25.69
CA MET A 80 -44.79 39.14 24.70
C MET A 80 -43.33 38.69 24.83
N GLN A 81 -42.82 38.60 26.05
CA GLN A 81 -41.47 38.11 26.32
C GLN A 81 -41.31 36.63 25.92
N ASP A 82 -42.31 35.79 26.18
CA ASP A 82 -42.33 34.39 25.77
C ASP A 82 -42.32 34.25 24.24
N ILE A 83 -43.13 35.06 23.53
CA ILE A 83 -43.11 35.08 22.07
C ILE A 83 -41.73 35.49 21.55
N GLU A 84 -41.12 36.54 22.10
CA GLU A 84 -39.81 37.02 21.65
C GLU A 84 -38.69 36.00 21.94
N THR A 85 -38.71 35.37 23.11
CA THR A 85 -37.75 34.31 23.43
C THR A 85 -37.95 33.07 22.55
N ASN A 86 -39.18 32.69 22.24
CA ASN A 86 -39.49 31.56 21.37
C ASN A 86 -39.13 31.85 19.91
N SER A 87 -39.41 33.06 19.42
CA SER A 87 -39.00 33.51 18.09
C SER A 87 -37.49 33.51 17.93
N ARG A 88 -36.73 33.93 18.96
CA ARG A 88 -35.27 33.86 18.95
C ARG A 88 -34.76 32.42 18.92
N LYS A 89 -35.28 31.53 19.78
CA LYS A 89 -34.91 30.10 19.78
C LYS A 89 -35.19 29.45 18.42
N MET A 90 -36.35 29.75 17.83
CA MET A 90 -36.72 29.25 16.51
C MET A 90 -35.79 29.78 15.40
N GLY A 91 -35.32 31.03 15.52
CA GLY A 91 -34.30 31.58 14.63
C GLY A 91 -32.95 30.86 14.76
N GLU A 92 -32.48 30.63 15.99
CA GLU A 92 -31.26 29.86 16.26
C GLU A 92 -31.34 28.42 15.72
N ASP A 93 -32.49 27.76 15.89
CA ASP A 93 -32.73 26.42 15.36
C ASP A 93 -32.76 26.40 13.82
N ASP A 94 -33.33 27.42 13.17
CA ASP A 94 -33.35 27.54 11.71
C ASP A 94 -31.92 27.75 11.15
N GLU A 95 -31.12 28.61 11.79
CA GLU A 95 -29.69 28.78 11.46
C GLU A 95 -28.90 27.48 11.63
N LYS A 96 -29.17 26.72 12.70
CA LYS A 96 -28.54 25.42 12.93
C LYS A 96 -28.93 24.39 11.86
N LEU A 97 -30.22 24.33 11.51
CA LEU A 97 -30.72 23.42 10.48
C LEU A 97 -30.18 23.75 9.10
N THR A 98 -30.10 25.04 8.75
CA THR A 98 -29.50 25.47 7.47
C THR A 98 -28.02 25.09 7.38
N LEU A 99 -27.25 25.28 8.46
CA LEU A 99 -25.85 24.83 8.52
C LEU A 99 -25.71 23.32 8.36
N GLN A 100 -26.53 22.52 9.05
CA GLN A 100 -26.54 21.07 8.89
C GLN A 100 -26.90 20.62 7.48
N LEU A 101 -27.84 21.33 6.85
CA LEU A 101 -28.28 21.04 5.49
C LEU A 101 -27.14 21.29 4.50
N ASP A 102 -26.41 22.39 4.65
CA ASP A 102 -25.25 22.69 3.80
C ASP A 102 -24.08 21.72 4.04
N GLU A 103 -23.80 21.32 5.28
CA GLU A 103 -22.84 20.26 5.58
C GLU A 103 -23.23 18.93 4.89
N MET A 104 -24.51 18.56 4.97
CA MET A 104 -25.01 17.34 4.32
C MET A 104 -24.91 17.42 2.80
N LYS A 105 -25.18 18.58 2.18
CA LYS A 105 -24.97 18.80 0.74
C LYS A 105 -23.51 18.61 0.34
N ASP A 106 -22.58 19.17 1.11
CA ASP A 106 -21.15 19.03 0.85
C ASP A 106 -20.68 17.58 0.97
N ARG A 107 -21.18 16.85 1.97
CA ARG A 107 -20.92 15.41 2.13
C ARG A 107 -21.47 14.62 0.93
N ILE A 108 -22.70 14.90 0.49
CA ILE A 108 -23.29 14.27 -0.70
C ILE A 108 -22.44 14.57 -1.95
N ALA A 109 -22.00 15.81 -2.14
CA ALA A 109 -21.17 16.19 -3.29
C ALA A 109 -19.81 15.45 -3.30
N SER A 110 -19.17 15.33 -2.12
CA SER A 110 -17.94 14.55 -1.95
C SER A 110 -18.14 13.07 -2.24
N ASP A 111 -19.22 12.47 -1.71
CA ASP A 111 -19.57 11.08 -1.94
C ASP A 111 -19.92 10.81 -3.42
N GLN A 112 -20.63 11.72 -4.08
CA GLN A 112 -20.90 11.64 -5.52
C GLN A 112 -19.61 11.71 -6.34
N LYS A 113 -18.66 12.58 -5.98
CA LYS A 113 -17.34 12.63 -6.61
C LYS A 113 -16.60 11.31 -6.43
N ARG A 114 -16.59 10.74 -5.21
CA ARG A 114 -15.99 9.43 -4.94
C ARG A 114 -16.67 8.33 -5.75
N ALA A 115 -17.99 8.30 -5.81
CA ALA A 115 -18.75 7.35 -6.61
C ALA A 115 -18.42 7.47 -8.11
N ALA A 116 -18.30 8.68 -8.65
CA ALA A 116 -17.90 8.90 -10.04
C ALA A 116 -16.47 8.40 -10.31
N THR A 117 -15.52 8.63 -9.39
CA THR A 117 -14.16 8.08 -9.54
C THR A 117 -14.15 6.55 -9.48
N LEU A 118 -14.92 5.96 -8.57
CA LEU A 118 -15.01 4.50 -8.44
C LEU A 118 -15.65 3.88 -9.68
N LYS A 119 -16.72 4.48 -10.20
CA LYS A 119 -17.36 4.05 -11.44
C LYS A 119 -16.38 4.04 -12.61
N ARG A 120 -15.56 5.09 -12.76
CA ARG A 120 -14.50 5.13 -13.79
C ARG A 120 -13.46 4.03 -13.58
N LYS A 121 -13.02 3.79 -12.33
CA LYS A 121 -12.08 2.70 -12.01
C LYS A 121 -12.65 1.31 -12.35
N VAL A 122 -13.92 1.07 -12.01
CA VAL A 122 -14.60 -0.19 -12.33
C VAL A 122 -14.75 -0.36 -13.84
N GLN A 123 -15.19 0.67 -14.56
CA GLN A 123 -15.27 0.63 -16.02
C GLN A 123 -13.92 0.35 -16.67
N LEU A 124 -12.86 1.01 -16.20
CA LEU A 124 -11.50 0.76 -16.67
C LEU A 124 -11.07 -0.68 -16.36
N HIS A 125 -11.34 -1.17 -15.15
CA HIS A 125 -11.05 -2.55 -14.77
C HIS A 125 -11.81 -3.55 -15.65
N ASP A 126 -13.09 -3.34 -15.93
CA ASP A 126 -13.87 -4.22 -16.80
C ASP A 126 -13.41 -4.15 -18.28
N SER A 127 -12.91 -3.00 -18.74
CA SER A 127 -12.29 -2.87 -20.06
C SER A 127 -10.91 -3.51 -20.15
N LEU A 128 -10.18 -3.54 -19.03
CA LEU A 128 -8.85 -4.14 -18.92
C LEU A 128 -8.88 -5.60 -18.49
N LYS A 129 -10.02 -6.13 -18.02
CA LYS A 129 -10.26 -7.56 -17.81
C LYS A 129 -10.08 -8.27 -19.14
N THR A 130 -8.84 -8.59 -19.41
CA THR A 130 -8.41 -9.48 -20.45
C THR A 130 -8.17 -10.81 -19.76
N GLU A 131 -8.66 -11.90 -20.35
CA GLU A 131 -8.30 -13.26 -19.89
C GLU A 131 -6.76 -13.40 -19.83
N ASP A 132 -6.04 -12.62 -20.63
CA ASP A 132 -4.58 -12.50 -20.64
C ASP A 132 -3.97 -12.07 -19.29
N HIS A 133 -4.62 -11.21 -18.51
CA HIS A 133 -4.08 -10.80 -17.20
C HIS A 133 -4.23 -11.88 -16.12
N ASP A 134 -5.38 -12.56 -16.07
CA ASP A 134 -5.61 -13.65 -15.12
C ASP A 134 -4.72 -14.85 -15.46
N THR A 135 -4.60 -15.19 -16.75
CA THR A 135 -3.68 -16.25 -17.21
C THR A 135 -2.21 -15.91 -16.94
N MET A 136 -1.80 -14.64 -17.08
CA MET A 136 -0.45 -14.19 -16.71
C MET A 136 -0.22 -14.31 -15.19
N SER A 137 -1.20 -13.95 -14.37
CA SER A 137 -1.14 -14.07 -12.91
C SER A 137 -0.99 -15.54 -12.47
N ASP A 138 -1.75 -16.45 -13.09
CA ASP A 138 -1.66 -17.88 -12.84
C ASP A 138 -0.30 -18.45 -13.28
N ALA A 139 0.19 -18.06 -14.46
CA ALA A 139 1.50 -18.48 -14.95
C ALA A 139 2.64 -18.01 -14.03
N LEU A 140 2.55 -16.77 -13.52
CA LEU A 140 3.46 -16.26 -12.50
C LEU A 140 3.37 -17.09 -11.21
N GLY A 141 2.16 -17.42 -10.76
CA GLY A 141 1.94 -18.27 -9.58
C GLY A 141 2.59 -19.64 -9.69
N VAL A 142 2.54 -20.27 -10.87
CA VAL A 142 3.23 -21.53 -11.16
C VAL A 142 4.75 -21.36 -11.07
N LYS A 143 5.30 -20.30 -11.68
CA LYS A 143 6.75 -20.03 -11.65
C LYS A 143 7.27 -19.71 -10.26
N ILE A 144 6.53 -18.93 -9.48
CA ILE A 144 6.87 -18.65 -8.08
C ILE A 144 6.85 -19.94 -7.25
N SER A 145 5.89 -20.83 -7.49
CA SER A 145 5.82 -22.13 -6.82
C SER A 145 7.01 -23.03 -7.19
N GLU A 146 7.46 -23.00 -8.45
CA GLU A 146 8.66 -23.70 -8.92
C GLU A 146 9.92 -23.20 -8.20
N VAL A 147 10.12 -21.87 -8.14
CA VAL A 147 11.25 -21.24 -7.45
C VAL A 147 11.23 -21.56 -5.96
N LEU A 148 10.07 -21.48 -5.30
CA LEU A 148 9.94 -21.79 -3.88
C LEU A 148 10.37 -23.22 -3.57
N ARG A 149 9.95 -24.18 -4.40
CA ARG A 149 10.35 -25.60 -4.26
C ARG A 149 11.87 -25.77 -4.38
N CYS A 150 12.52 -25.02 -5.25
CA CYS A 150 13.97 -25.09 -5.45
C CYS A 150 14.76 -24.38 -4.34
N CYS A 151 14.29 -23.24 -3.83
CA CYS A 151 15.07 -22.36 -2.97
C CYS A 151 14.80 -22.48 -1.46
N VAL A 152 13.58 -22.90 -1.08
CA VAL A 152 13.14 -22.92 0.32
C VAL A 152 12.82 -24.34 0.77
N ASP A 153 11.63 -24.86 0.47
CA ASP A 153 11.22 -26.23 0.85
C ASP A 153 9.95 -26.63 0.09
N SER A 154 9.82 -27.90 -0.28
CA SER A 154 8.70 -28.42 -1.09
C SER A 154 7.38 -28.55 -0.31
N ARG A 155 7.38 -28.22 0.98
CA ARG A 155 6.24 -28.42 1.91
C ARG A 155 5.24 -27.26 1.95
N LEU A 156 5.58 -26.11 1.36
CA LEU A 156 4.78 -24.88 1.41
C LEU A 156 3.88 -24.71 0.17
N THR A 157 3.07 -25.72 -0.14
CA THR A 157 2.21 -25.71 -1.33
C THR A 157 0.96 -24.85 -1.18
N TYR A 158 0.43 -24.74 0.04
CA TYR A 158 -0.86 -24.08 0.35
C TYR A 158 -0.81 -22.55 0.49
N LEU A 159 0.38 -21.94 0.37
CA LEU A 159 0.54 -20.50 0.52
C LEU A 159 0.01 -19.74 -0.71
N SER A 160 -0.50 -18.52 -0.48
CA SER A 160 -0.83 -17.60 -1.55
C SER A 160 0.43 -17.20 -2.33
N THR A 161 0.27 -16.80 -3.61
CA THR A 161 1.40 -16.41 -4.48
C THR A 161 2.27 -15.32 -3.86
N LEU A 162 1.66 -14.37 -3.16
CA LEU A 162 2.38 -13.28 -2.49
C LEU A 162 3.20 -13.80 -1.30
N GLU A 163 2.62 -14.64 -0.45
CA GLU A 163 3.33 -15.23 0.69
C GLU A 163 4.50 -16.12 0.24
N LYS A 164 4.32 -16.86 -0.86
CA LYS A 164 5.40 -17.64 -1.49
C LYS A 164 6.55 -16.73 -1.91
N LEU A 165 6.25 -15.57 -2.50
CA LEU A 165 7.25 -14.60 -2.95
C LEU A 165 7.98 -13.96 -1.76
N SER A 166 7.26 -13.57 -0.70
CA SER A 166 7.87 -13.08 0.55
C SER A 166 8.83 -14.10 1.18
N SER A 167 8.48 -15.38 1.14
CA SER A 167 9.35 -16.46 1.65
C SER A 167 10.66 -16.58 0.85
N VAL A 168 10.57 -16.49 -0.48
CA VAL A 168 11.75 -16.48 -1.36
C VAL A 168 12.62 -15.25 -1.10
N GLU A 169 12.01 -14.08 -0.99
CA GLU A 169 12.72 -12.83 -0.68
C GLU A 169 13.46 -12.92 0.65
N TYR A 170 12.79 -13.42 1.69
CA TYR A 170 13.41 -13.63 2.99
C TYR A 170 14.59 -14.61 2.92
N ARG A 171 14.47 -15.70 2.15
CA ARG A 171 15.57 -16.65 1.94
C ARG A 171 16.76 -15.99 1.26
N ILE A 172 16.52 -15.18 0.22
CA ILE A 172 17.56 -14.42 -0.49
C ILE A 172 18.26 -13.46 0.47
N TYR A 173 17.50 -12.71 1.27
CA TYR A 173 18.04 -11.81 2.28
C TYR A 173 18.95 -12.54 3.28
N LEU A 174 18.52 -13.69 3.80
CA LEU A 174 19.35 -14.51 4.70
C LEU A 174 20.65 -14.99 4.04
N MET A 175 20.60 -15.37 2.76
CA MET A 175 21.81 -15.76 2.01
C MET A 175 22.77 -14.59 1.84
N PHE A 176 22.27 -13.38 1.60
CA PHE A 176 23.11 -12.17 1.54
C PHE A 176 23.76 -11.86 2.88
N GLN A 177 22.99 -11.91 3.97
CA GLN A 177 23.53 -11.73 5.33
C GLN A 177 24.63 -12.74 5.64
N PHE A 178 24.42 -14.00 5.26
CA PHE A 178 25.44 -15.04 5.41
C PHE A 178 26.70 -14.70 4.60
N LEU A 179 26.56 -14.30 3.32
CA LEU A 179 27.70 -13.93 2.48
C LEU A 179 28.50 -12.75 3.05
N GLU A 180 27.82 -11.74 3.60
CA GLU A 180 28.46 -10.57 4.23
C GLU A 180 29.18 -10.93 5.54
N SER A 181 28.64 -11.91 6.28
CA SER A 181 29.23 -12.36 7.54
C SER A 181 30.52 -13.17 7.41
N ILE A 182 30.86 -13.65 6.20
CA ILE A 182 32.05 -14.49 5.97
C ILE A 182 33.32 -13.66 6.22
N PRO A 183 34.19 -14.06 7.18
CA PRO A 183 35.42 -13.33 7.45
C PRO A 183 36.37 -13.32 6.26
N LYS A 184 36.98 -12.16 5.98
CA LYS A 184 37.92 -11.97 4.85
C LYS A 184 39.10 -12.95 4.88
N GLY A 185 39.62 -13.28 6.07
CA GLY A 185 40.72 -14.23 6.22
C GLY A 185 40.37 -15.64 5.74
N SER A 186 39.18 -16.14 6.11
CA SER A 186 38.69 -17.45 5.65
C SER A 186 38.42 -17.47 4.15
N LEU A 187 37.97 -16.34 3.58
CA LEU A 187 37.75 -16.22 2.14
C LEU A 187 39.06 -16.29 1.36
N GLU A 188 40.11 -15.63 1.85
CA GLU A 188 41.42 -15.62 1.22
C GLU A 188 42.08 -17.00 1.25
N THR A 189 41.98 -17.72 2.37
CA THR A 189 42.46 -19.11 2.44
C THR A 189 41.71 -20.02 1.47
N LEU A 190 40.38 -19.85 1.34
CA LEU A 190 39.57 -20.64 0.42
C LEU A 190 39.92 -20.35 -1.05
N ARG A 191 40.20 -19.08 -1.38
CA ARG A 191 40.70 -18.68 -2.70
C ARG A 191 42.04 -19.32 -3.01
N LEU A 192 42.98 -19.26 -2.07
CA LEU A 192 44.31 -19.87 -2.24
C LEU A 192 44.20 -21.38 -2.45
N ILE A 193 43.36 -22.09 -1.68
CA ILE A 193 43.12 -23.53 -1.86
C ILE A 193 42.56 -23.82 -3.26
N LYS A 194 41.56 -23.06 -3.71
CA LYS A 194 40.95 -23.22 -5.04
C LYS A 194 41.97 -22.97 -6.16
N ASP A 195 42.80 -21.95 -6.03
CA ASP A 195 43.81 -21.60 -7.03
C ASP A 195 44.96 -22.62 -7.05
N ASN A 196 45.33 -23.16 -5.88
CA ASN A 196 46.26 -24.27 -5.76
C ASN A 196 45.72 -25.57 -6.37
N ASP A 197 44.44 -25.92 -6.13
CA ASP A 197 43.80 -27.09 -6.75
C ASP A 197 43.78 -26.94 -8.28
N ARG A 198 43.37 -25.77 -8.79
CA ARG A 198 43.41 -25.47 -10.23
C ARG A 198 44.82 -25.61 -10.80
N SER A 199 45.82 -25.08 -10.11
CA SER A 199 47.22 -25.17 -10.52
C SER A 199 47.74 -26.61 -10.46
N SER A 200 47.32 -27.40 -9.46
CA SER A 200 47.67 -28.80 -9.31
C SER A 200 47.10 -29.65 -10.45
N ARG A 201 45.82 -29.46 -10.80
CA ARG A 201 45.19 -30.13 -11.95
C ARG A 201 45.94 -29.87 -13.24
N LEU A 202 46.34 -28.61 -13.48
CA LEU A 202 47.09 -28.26 -14.68
C LEU A 202 48.45 -28.96 -14.74
N ARG A 203 49.18 -29.03 -13.62
CA ARG A 203 50.46 -29.76 -13.55
C ARG A 203 50.27 -31.26 -13.77
N GLU A 204 49.22 -31.84 -13.21
CA GLU A 204 48.92 -33.26 -13.38
C GLU A 204 48.59 -33.59 -14.84
N GLU A 205 47.81 -32.75 -15.52
CA GLU A 205 47.50 -32.88 -16.94
C GLU A 205 48.76 -32.78 -17.82
N GLN A 206 49.65 -31.83 -17.55
CA GLN A 206 50.93 -31.70 -18.26
C GLN A 206 51.80 -32.94 -18.08
N LEU A 207 51.89 -33.44 -16.85
CA LEU A 207 52.73 -34.59 -16.53
C LEU A 207 52.15 -35.90 -17.10
N LYS A 208 50.81 -36.03 -17.17
CA LYS A 208 50.15 -37.11 -17.91
C LYS A 208 50.52 -37.06 -19.41
N LEU A 209 50.45 -35.89 -20.02
CA LEU A 209 50.81 -35.71 -21.43
C LEU A 209 52.28 -36.08 -21.71
N GLU A 210 53.20 -35.71 -20.82
CA GLU A 210 54.62 -36.09 -20.94
C GLU A 210 54.82 -37.60 -20.80
N ARG A 211 54.18 -38.23 -19.81
CA ARG A 211 54.20 -39.69 -19.63
C ARG A 211 53.67 -40.42 -20.87
N GLU A 212 52.55 -39.97 -21.42
CA GLU A 212 51.96 -40.55 -22.63
C GLU A 212 52.91 -40.45 -23.84
N LYS A 213 53.51 -39.27 -24.05
CA LYS A 213 54.54 -39.08 -25.10
C LYS A 213 55.73 -40.02 -24.89
N HIS A 214 56.22 -40.16 -23.65
CA HIS A 214 57.33 -41.04 -23.35
C HIS A 214 56.97 -42.52 -23.59
N LEU A 215 55.81 -42.96 -23.12
CA LEU A 215 55.30 -44.32 -23.35
C LEU A 215 55.11 -44.60 -24.83
N GLU A 216 54.62 -43.64 -25.62
CA GLU A 216 54.49 -43.77 -27.06
C GLU A 216 55.85 -43.95 -27.76
N MET A 217 56.86 -43.19 -27.33
CA MET A 217 58.23 -43.33 -27.83
C MET A 217 58.84 -44.69 -27.48
N LEU A 218 58.67 -45.15 -26.24
CA LEU A 218 59.11 -46.49 -25.82
C LEU A 218 58.39 -47.59 -26.62
N LYS A 219 57.08 -47.45 -26.84
CA LYS A 219 56.29 -48.38 -27.66
C LYS A 219 56.79 -48.42 -29.10
N LYS A 220 57.09 -47.27 -29.71
CA LYS A 220 57.70 -47.19 -31.06
C LYS A 220 59.08 -47.84 -31.11
N CYS A 221 59.93 -47.62 -30.10
CA CYS A 221 61.25 -48.24 -30.01
C CYS A 221 61.15 -49.77 -29.87
N LYS A 222 60.27 -50.24 -28.99
CA LYS A 222 59.99 -51.67 -28.80
C LYS A 222 59.49 -52.30 -30.09
N GLN A 223 58.53 -51.66 -30.77
CA GLN A 223 58.02 -52.14 -32.06
C GLN A 223 59.16 -52.29 -33.08
N ARG A 224 59.99 -51.25 -33.26
CA ARG A 224 61.16 -51.30 -34.16
C ARG A 224 62.15 -52.43 -33.85
N SER A 225 62.29 -52.80 -32.57
CA SER A 225 63.17 -53.89 -32.15
C SER A 225 62.57 -55.28 -32.42
N MET A 226 61.23 -55.40 -32.37
CA MET A 226 60.52 -56.66 -32.60
C MET A 226 60.24 -56.89 -34.09
N ASP A 227 60.22 -55.83 -34.90
CA ASP A 227 60.08 -55.92 -36.36
C ASP A 227 61.28 -56.68 -36.96
N GLU A 228 61.02 -57.59 -37.91
CA GLU A 228 62.09 -58.36 -38.53
C GLU A 228 63.13 -57.44 -39.18
N PRO A 229 64.44 -57.70 -38.97
CA PRO A 229 65.49 -56.90 -39.58
C PRO A 229 65.32 -56.93 -41.10
N LYS A 230 65.11 -55.75 -41.70
CA LYS A 230 64.95 -55.63 -43.16
C LYS A 230 66.09 -56.36 -43.85
N LYS A 231 65.76 -57.37 -44.66
CA LYS A 231 66.72 -58.14 -45.43
C LYS A 231 67.54 -57.14 -46.27
N LYS A 232 68.84 -57.06 -46.03
CA LYS A 232 69.75 -56.17 -46.77
C LYS A 232 69.85 -56.64 -48.21
N THR A 233 68.96 -56.18 -49.09
CA THR A 233 69.07 -56.35 -50.53
C THR A 233 70.09 -55.35 -51.07
N GLY A 234 71.38 -55.70 -50.99
CA GLY A 234 72.49 -54.86 -51.44
C GLY A 234 73.84 -55.57 -51.38
N ARG A 235 74.90 -54.93 -51.90
CA ARG A 235 76.27 -55.46 -51.83
C ARG A 235 76.71 -55.63 -50.36
N LYS A 236 77.25 -56.79 -50.03
CA LYS A 236 77.81 -57.07 -48.69
C LYS A 236 78.90 -56.03 -48.36
N LEU A 237 78.78 -55.40 -47.19
CA LEU A 237 79.83 -54.52 -46.65
C LEU A 237 81.11 -55.34 -46.49
N ARG A 238 82.22 -54.89 -47.08
CA ARG A 238 83.53 -55.49 -46.82
C ARG A 238 83.99 -55.07 -45.42
N PRO A 239 84.49 -56.00 -44.59
CA PRO A 239 85.09 -55.63 -43.31
C PRO A 239 86.25 -54.65 -43.56
N ARG A 240 86.27 -53.54 -42.80
CA ARG A 240 87.35 -52.54 -42.92
C ARG A 240 88.66 -53.05 -42.35
N CYS A 241 88.60 -54.04 -41.44
CA CYS A 241 89.75 -54.65 -40.78
C CYS A 241 89.49 -56.15 -40.56
N PHE A 242 90.55 -56.96 -40.57
CA PHE A 242 90.54 -58.33 -40.04
C PHE A 242 91.14 -58.31 -38.63
N PRO A 243 90.34 -58.38 -37.55
CA PRO A 243 90.89 -58.49 -36.21
C PRO A 243 91.65 -59.82 -36.09
N VAL A 244 92.90 -59.74 -35.65
CA VAL A 244 93.76 -60.92 -35.41
C VAL A 244 93.22 -61.64 -34.17
N GLU A 245 92.95 -62.94 -34.30
CA GLU A 245 92.57 -63.79 -33.18
C GLU A 245 93.73 -63.86 -32.18
N GLN A 246 93.59 -63.20 -31.03
CA GLN A 246 94.47 -63.44 -29.89
C GLN A 246 94.10 -64.80 -29.30
N LYS A 247 95.02 -65.77 -29.35
CA LYS A 247 94.88 -67.02 -28.60
C LYS A 247 94.99 -66.72 -27.11
N ILE A 248 93.84 -66.56 -26.46
CA ILE A 248 93.76 -66.53 -25.00
C ILE A 248 94.02 -67.97 -24.54
N THR A 249 95.19 -68.19 -23.94
CA THR A 249 95.47 -69.44 -23.23
C THR A 249 94.88 -69.24 -21.84
N VAL A 250 93.73 -69.84 -21.55
CA VAL A 250 93.14 -69.82 -20.22
C VAL A 250 93.96 -70.75 -19.35
N SER A 251 94.83 -70.21 -18.51
CA SER A 251 95.39 -70.92 -17.36
C SER A 251 94.31 -71.01 -16.28
N GLU A 252 93.98 -72.23 -15.84
CA GLU A 252 93.18 -72.45 -14.63
C GLU A 252 94.01 -72.01 -13.41
N GLU A 253 93.92 -70.74 -13.06
CA GLU A 253 94.27 -70.26 -11.73
C GLU A 253 92.98 -70.07 -10.94
N ASN A 254 92.83 -70.90 -9.90
CA ASN A 254 91.83 -70.75 -8.85
C ASN A 254 91.87 -69.32 -8.31
N ASN A 255 90.91 -68.49 -8.71
CA ASN A 255 90.69 -67.18 -8.13
C ASN A 255 89.33 -67.16 -7.44
N ILE A 256 89.43 -66.83 -6.16
CA ILE A 256 88.42 -66.72 -5.12
C ILE A 256 87.27 -65.78 -5.58
N PRO A 257 86.00 -66.01 -5.19
CA PRO A 257 84.88 -65.22 -5.70
C PRO A 257 84.91 -63.80 -5.13
N ALA A 258 85.23 -62.81 -5.97
CA ALA A 258 85.12 -61.38 -5.66
C ALA A 258 83.66 -60.86 -5.57
N GLU A 259 82.67 -61.75 -5.68
CA GLU A 259 81.25 -61.40 -5.55
C GLU A 259 80.84 -61.17 -4.09
N GLU A 260 81.55 -61.76 -3.11
CA GLU A 260 81.27 -61.55 -1.68
C GLU A 260 81.73 -60.17 -1.18
N GLU A 261 82.78 -59.59 -1.76
CA GLU A 261 83.35 -58.29 -1.34
C GLU A 261 82.51 -57.10 -1.84
N LEU A 262 81.92 -57.18 -3.03
CA LEU A 262 80.98 -56.16 -3.53
C LEU A 262 79.64 -56.20 -2.79
N HIS A 263 79.17 -57.38 -2.38
CA HIS A 263 77.93 -57.52 -1.63
C HIS A 263 78.08 -57.00 -0.18
N ALA A 264 79.26 -57.15 0.43
CA ALA A 264 79.58 -56.58 1.74
C ALA A 264 79.62 -55.04 1.73
N PHE A 265 80.06 -54.42 0.64
CA PHE A 265 80.11 -52.95 0.51
C PHE A 265 78.75 -52.30 0.23
N LEU A 266 77.82 -53.01 -0.43
CA LEU A 266 76.52 -52.46 -0.83
C LEU A 266 75.39 -52.69 0.18
N PHE A 267 75.53 -53.65 1.12
CA PHE A 267 74.45 -54.05 2.02
C PHE A 267 74.80 -54.08 3.51
N THR A 268 75.94 -53.51 3.93
CA THR A 268 76.16 -53.23 5.35
C THR A 268 75.46 -51.93 5.73
N THR A 269 74.31 -52.07 6.37
CA THR A 269 73.72 -51.05 7.22
C THR A 269 74.61 -50.90 8.46
N GLU A 270 75.37 -49.81 8.54
CA GLU A 270 75.84 -49.34 9.85
C GLU A 270 74.65 -48.65 10.52
N ASP A 271 74.03 -49.40 11.43
CA ASP A 271 73.21 -48.89 12.52
C ASP A 271 74.06 -47.97 13.41
N ASP A 272 73.51 -46.78 13.69
CA ASP A 272 73.58 -45.96 14.91
C ASP A 272 74.89 -45.78 15.69
N GLU A 273 75.34 -44.50 15.77
CA GLU A 273 75.40 -43.73 17.03
C GLU A 273 74.91 -42.29 16.81
#